data_AF-A0A8R1XPB2-F1
#
_entry.id   AF-A0A8R1XPB2-F1
#
_cell.length_a   1.000
_cell.length_b   1.000
_cell.length_c   1.000
_cell.angle_alpha   90.00
_cell.angle_beta   90.00
_cell.angle_gamma   90.00
#
_symmetry.space_group_name_H-M   'P 1'
#
loop_
_entity.id
_entity.type
_entity.pdbx_description
1 polymer ?
#
loop_
_entity_poly.entity_id
_entity_poly.type
_entity_poly.pdbx_seq_one_letter_code
_entity_poly.pdbx_strand_id
1 'polypeptide(L)'
;MSGRHHEPRVVNADKSPRVPYLKPKSRIGISWNRLLYNVRYVSRHWKDRILVKTAAAVFIYTIGLYAYIWKCYGNEHPLNRYQWRQMKKNGQLSEEMLHKEEVVQNYMKTRFNKIYEKEPIYSVRRQGPPGVL
;
A
#
# COMPACT_ATOMS: atom_id res chain seq x y z
N MET A 1 42.08 21.56 29.53
CA MET A 1 42.35 21.03 28.17
C MET A 1 41.13 21.31 27.30
N SER A 2 41.32 22.02 26.18
CA SER A 2 40.25 22.46 25.29
C SER A 2 39.67 21.30 24.47
N GLY A 3 38.51 20.77 24.85
CA GLY A 3 37.70 19.92 23.99
C GLY A 3 36.96 20.78 22.98
N ARG A 4 37.54 20.98 21.79
CA ARG A 4 36.84 21.66 20.67
C ARG A 4 35.65 20.81 20.27
N HIS A 5 34.47 21.24 20.70
CA HIS A 5 33.18 20.74 20.23
C HIS A 5 33.13 20.86 18.70
N HIS A 6 32.98 19.72 18.04
CA HIS A 6 32.81 19.67 16.60
C HIS A 6 31.38 20.11 16.30
N GLU A 7 31.20 21.41 16.09
CA GLU A 7 29.93 21.97 15.62
C GLU A 7 29.68 21.44 14.19
N PRO A 8 28.50 20.86 13.91
CA PRO A 8 28.23 20.23 12.63
C PRO A 8 28.23 21.29 11.54
N ARG A 9 29.19 21.17 10.62
CA ARG A 9 29.26 21.96 9.39
C ARG A 9 27.90 21.88 8.68
N VAL A 10 27.22 23.02 8.68
CA VAL A 10 26.08 23.33 7.82
C VAL A 10 26.56 23.18 6.37
N VAL A 11 26.30 22.01 5.78
CA VAL A 11 26.41 21.84 4.32
C VAL A 11 25.20 22.54 3.71
N ASN A 12 25.33 23.87 3.59
CA ASN A 12 24.67 24.61 2.54
C ASN A 12 25.31 24.15 1.23
N ALA A 13 24.70 23.19 0.54
CA ALA A 13 25.06 22.87 -0.84
C ALA A 13 23.77 22.68 -1.64
N ASP A 14 23.49 23.74 -2.37
CA ASP A 14 22.56 23.85 -3.48
C ASP A 14 21.11 23.41 -3.26
N LYS A 15 20.30 24.47 -3.15
CA LYS A 15 19.01 24.61 -3.81
C LYS A 15 19.13 24.07 -5.24
N SER A 16 19.07 22.75 -5.42
CA SER A 16 18.81 22.13 -6.70
C SER A 16 17.51 22.79 -7.20
N PRO A 17 17.53 23.58 -8.28
CA PRO A 17 16.33 24.25 -8.76
C PRO A 17 15.42 23.14 -9.26
N ARG A 18 14.48 22.72 -8.40
CA ARG A 18 13.41 21.81 -8.77
C ARG A 18 12.63 22.53 -9.86
N VAL A 19 12.91 22.17 -11.11
CA VAL A 19 12.12 22.62 -12.26
C VAL A 19 10.67 22.25 -11.92
N PRO A 20 9.76 23.22 -11.75
CA PRO A 20 8.38 22.90 -11.48
C PRO A 20 7.84 22.27 -12.75
N TYR A 21 7.74 20.94 -12.76
CA TYR A 21 6.99 20.22 -13.77
C TYR A 21 5.51 20.55 -13.52
N LEU A 22 5.09 21.74 -13.95
CA LEU A 22 3.69 22.06 -14.17
C LEU A 22 3.23 21.20 -15.33
N LYS A 23 2.92 19.93 -15.05
CA LYS A 23 2.24 19.07 -16.01
C LYS A 23 0.95 19.82 -16.35
N PRO A 24 0.73 20.23 -17.61
CA PRO A 24 -0.44 21.01 -17.96
C PRO A 24 -1.66 20.23 -17.48
N LYS A 25 -2.48 20.87 -16.64
CA LYS A 25 -3.73 20.31 -16.13
C LYS A 25 -4.59 20.04 -17.34
N SER A 26 -4.51 18.84 -17.89
CA SER A 26 -5.34 18.41 -19.00
C SER A 26 -6.77 18.59 -18.53
N ARG A 27 -7.44 19.64 -19.03
CA ARG A 27 -8.87 19.80 -18.91
C ARG A 27 -9.47 18.71 -19.79
N ILE A 28 -9.42 17.47 -19.31
CA ILE A 28 -10.21 16.39 -19.87
C ILE A 28 -11.63 16.76 -19.49
N GLY A 29 -12.25 17.58 -20.33
CA GLY A 29 -13.67 17.89 -20.24
C GLY A 29 -14.39 16.59 -20.53
N ILE A 30 -14.77 15.87 -19.48
CA ILE A 30 -15.60 14.68 -19.62
C ILE A 30 -16.93 15.19 -20.16
N SER A 31 -17.20 14.93 -21.44
CA SER A 31 -18.48 15.23 -22.05
C SER A 31 -19.52 14.23 -21.50
N TRP A 32 -20.10 14.55 -20.35
CA TRP A 32 -21.08 13.71 -19.66
C TRP A 32 -22.21 13.24 -20.56
N ASN A 33 -22.68 14.11 -21.47
CA ASN A 33 -23.72 13.76 -22.44
C ASN A 33 -23.31 12.59 -23.36
N ARG A 34 -22.07 12.56 -23.82
CA ARG A 34 -21.56 11.47 -24.68
C ARG A 34 -21.39 10.17 -23.89
N LEU A 35 -20.96 10.28 -22.63
CA LEU A 35 -20.80 9.14 -21.73
C LEU A 35 -22.16 8.51 -21.44
N LEU A 36 -23.17 9.31 -21.07
CA LEU A 36 -24.53 8.86 -20.83
C LEU A 36 -25.19 8.26 -22.10
N TYR A 37 -24.95 8.88 -23.27
CA TYR A 37 -25.42 8.32 -24.55
C TYR A 37 -24.84 6.93 -24.81
N ASN A 38 -23.53 6.75 -24.62
CA ASN A 38 -22.87 5.46 -24.81
C ASN A 38 -23.40 4.40 -23.82
N VAL A 39 -23.58 4.76 -22.55
CA VAL A 39 -24.16 3.84 -21.54
C VAL A 39 -25.60 3.44 -21.92
N ARG A 40 -26.41 4.38 -22.42
CA ARG A 40 -27.77 4.09 -22.89
C ARG A 40 -27.77 3.23 -24.15
N TYR A 41 -26.84 3.46 -25.07
CA TYR A 41 -26.70 2.69 -26.30
C TYR A 41 -26.29 1.24 -26.01
N VAL A 42 -25.26 1.05 -25.19
CA VAL A 42 -24.77 -0.24 -24.72
C VAL A 42 -25.87 -0.99 -23.95
N SER A 43 -26.57 -0.35 -23.02
CA SER A 43 -27.66 -1.02 -22.28
C SER A 43 -28.88 -1.44 -23.14
N ARG A 44 -29.02 -0.92 -24.36
CA ARG A 44 -30.07 -1.31 -25.30
C ARG A 44 -29.79 -2.67 -25.96
N HIS A 45 -28.53 -3.01 -26.19
CA HIS A 45 -28.13 -4.29 -26.78
C HIS A 45 -28.20 -5.40 -25.72
N TRP A 46 -28.92 -6.49 -25.99
CA TRP A 46 -29.14 -7.55 -25.00
C TRP A 46 -27.86 -8.20 -24.49
N LYS A 47 -26.85 -8.35 -25.36
CA LYS A 47 -25.51 -8.89 -25.02
C LYS A 47 -24.79 -8.01 -23.97
N ASP A 48 -25.01 -6.71 -24.05
CA ASP A 48 -24.34 -5.71 -23.22
C ASP A 48 -25.05 -5.47 -21.87
N ARG A 49 -26.32 -5.90 -21.72
CA ARG A 49 -27.03 -5.84 -20.43
C ARG A 49 -26.28 -6.60 -19.33
N ILE A 50 -25.61 -7.69 -19.67
CA ILE A 50 -24.79 -8.47 -18.73
C ILE A 50 -23.60 -7.63 -18.26
N LEU A 51 -22.93 -6.93 -19.18
CA LEU A 51 -21.81 -6.04 -18.86
C LEU A 51 -22.24 -4.88 -17.96
N VAL A 52 -23.39 -4.25 -18.26
CA VAL A 52 -23.91 -3.16 -17.43
C VAL A 52 -24.29 -3.65 -16.03
N LYS A 53 -24.94 -4.82 -15.92
CA LYS A 53 -25.31 -5.42 -14.63
C LYS A 53 -24.08 -5.82 -13.80
N THR A 54 -23.09 -6.45 -14.43
CA THR A 54 -21.85 -6.84 -13.75
C THR A 54 -21.04 -5.62 -13.31
N ALA A 55 -20.91 -4.60 -14.15
CA ALA A 55 -20.30 -3.33 -13.77
C ALA A 55 -21.04 -2.68 -12.60
N ALA A 56 -22.37 -2.61 -12.63
CA ALA A 56 -23.18 -2.07 -11.54
C ALA A 56 -22.98 -2.86 -10.24
N ALA A 57 -22.94 -4.19 -10.29
CA ALA A 57 -22.67 -5.03 -9.12
C ALA A 57 -21.27 -4.77 -8.55
N VAL A 58 -20.25 -4.64 -9.40
CA VAL A 58 -18.89 -4.28 -8.98
C VAL A 58 -18.88 -2.88 -8.35
N PHE A 59 -19.56 -1.90 -8.94
CA PHE A 59 -19.68 -0.56 -8.35
C PHE A 59 -20.35 -0.60 -6.97
N ILE A 60 -21.49 -1.26 -6.84
CA ILE A 60 -22.18 -1.42 -5.55
C ILE A 60 -21.28 -2.12 -4.52
N TYR A 61 -20.60 -3.19 -4.93
CA TYR A 61 -19.65 -3.90 -4.07
C TYR A 61 -18.50 -3.01 -3.62
N THR A 62 -17.88 -2.25 -4.53
CA THR A 62 -16.77 -1.35 -4.19
C THR A 62 -17.20 -0.22 -3.24
N ILE A 63 -18.37 0.39 -3.47
CA ILE A 63 -18.93 1.43 -2.59
C ILE A 63 -19.28 0.84 -1.22
N GLY A 64 -19.93 -0.34 -1.20
CA GLY A 64 -20.28 -1.03 0.03
C GLY A 64 -19.05 -1.44 0.85
N LEU A 65 -18.02 -1.96 0.19
CA LEU A 65 -16.73 -2.28 0.80
C LEU A 65 -16.06 -1.04 1.38
N TYR A 66 -16.03 0.06 0.63
CA TYR A 66 -15.47 1.33 1.11
C TYR A 66 -16.22 1.86 2.33
N ALA A 67 -17.56 1.87 2.28
CA ALA A 67 -18.41 2.29 3.39
C ALA A 67 -18.24 1.38 4.62
N TYR A 68 -18.10 0.06 4.42
CA TYR A 68 -17.84 -0.89 5.49
C TYR A 68 -16.49 -0.64 6.15
N ILE A 69 -15.42 -0.48 5.36
CA ILE A 69 -14.08 -0.19 5.90
C ILE A 69 -14.12 1.14 6.67
N TRP A 70 -14.76 2.16 6.10
CA TRP A 70 -14.91 3.45 6.76
C TRP A 70 -15.63 3.33 8.10
N LYS A 71 -16.73 2.56 8.15
CA LYS A 71 -17.51 2.37 9.39
C LYS A 71 -16.76 1.55 10.45
N CYS A 72 -16.06 0.49 10.04
CA CYS A 72 -15.41 -0.43 10.98
C CYS A 72 -14.04 0.05 11.47
N TYR A 73 -13.29 0.75 10.61
CA TYR A 73 -11.91 1.12 10.91
C TYR A 73 -11.69 2.64 11.07
N GLY A 74 -12.71 3.45 10.78
CA GLY A 74 -12.65 4.91 10.87
C GLY A 74 -11.94 5.58 9.69
N ASN A 75 -11.94 6.92 9.69
CA ASN A 75 -11.33 7.76 8.64
C ASN A 75 -9.81 7.57 8.50
N GLU A 76 -9.15 7.13 9.56
CA GLU A 76 -7.70 7.09 9.64
C GLU A 76 -7.09 5.81 9.06
N HIS A 77 -7.90 4.79 8.76
CA HIS A 77 -7.37 3.52 8.28
C HIS A 77 -7.04 3.61 6.79
N PRO A 78 -5.76 3.53 6.39
CA PRO A 78 -5.41 3.54 4.98
C PRO A 78 -5.93 2.27 4.32
N LEU A 79 -6.63 2.43 3.20
CA LEU A 79 -7.15 1.31 2.41
C LEU A 79 -6.03 0.48 1.79
N ASN A 80 -4.91 1.13 1.48
CA ASN A 80 -3.81 0.54 0.76
C ASN A 80 -2.53 0.53 1.61
N ARG A 81 -1.79 -0.57 1.56
CA ARG A 81 -0.44 -0.71 2.13
C ARG A 81 0.52 0.39 1.67
N TYR A 82 0.38 0.87 0.43
CA TYR A 82 1.18 1.99 -0.06
C TYR A 82 0.86 3.29 0.71
N GLN A 83 -0.43 3.59 0.93
CA GLN A 83 -0.85 4.74 1.72
C GLN A 83 -0.37 4.62 3.17
N TRP A 84 -0.45 3.43 3.77
CA TRP A 84 0.11 3.16 5.11
C TRP A 84 1.59 3.56 5.19
N ARG A 85 2.42 3.10 4.23
CA ARG A 85 3.85 3.44 4.21
C ARG A 85 4.10 4.95 4.06
N GLN A 86 3.32 5.62 3.22
CA GLN A 86 3.45 7.07 3.03
C GLN A 86 3.03 7.83 4.30
N MET A 87 1.90 7.48 4.91
CA MET A 87 1.43 8.10 6.15
C MET A 87 2.40 7.85 7.32
N LYS A 88 2.99 6.65 7.40
CA LYS A 88 4.03 6.31 8.40
C LYS A 88 5.30 7.14 8.18
N LYS A 89 5.74 7.31 6.93
CA LYS A 89 6.87 8.18 6.60
C LYS A 89 6.60 9.66 6.92
N ASN A 90 5.36 10.10 6.77
CA ASN A 90 4.94 11.47 7.07
C ASN A 90 4.63 11.71 8.55
N GLY A 91 4.64 10.68 9.41
CA GLY A 91 4.27 10.80 10.82
C GLY A 91 2.77 11.11 11.05
N GLN A 92 1.90 10.78 10.10
CA GLN A 92 0.46 11.07 10.16
C GLN A 92 -0.37 9.94 10.78
N LEU A 93 0.26 8.81 11.14
CA LEU A 93 -0.43 7.69 11.78
C LEU A 93 -0.69 7.99 13.26
N SER A 94 -1.91 7.73 13.72
CA SER A 94 -2.23 7.74 15.14
C SER A 94 -1.49 6.65 15.92
N GLU A 95 -1.28 6.89 17.20
CA GLU A 95 -0.59 5.95 18.11
C GLU A 95 -1.32 4.60 18.18
N GLU A 96 -2.65 4.60 18.17
CA GLU A 96 -3.47 3.39 18.12
C GLU A 96 -3.18 2.54 16.86
N MET A 97 -2.92 3.19 15.72
CA MET A 97 -2.62 2.48 14.47
C MET A 97 -1.24 1.84 14.53
N LEU A 98 -0.24 2.53 15.10
CA LEU A 98 1.08 1.96 15.31
C LEU A 98 1.01 0.74 16.24
N HIS A 99 0.24 0.83 17.32
CA HIS A 99 0.03 -0.30 18.23
C HIS A 99 -0.64 -1.49 17.53
N LYS A 100 -1.67 -1.26 16.71
CA LYS A 100 -2.29 -2.31 15.89
C LYS A 100 -1.29 -2.98 14.94
N GLU A 101 -0.40 -2.20 14.32
CA GLU A 101 0.67 -2.75 13.47
C GLU A 101 1.62 -3.64 14.27
N GLU A 102 2.05 -3.20 15.46
CA GLU A 102 2.91 -3.99 16.34
C GLU A 102 2.25 -5.31 16.75
N VAL A 103 0.97 -5.29 17.16
CA VAL A 103 0.21 -6.49 17.52
C VAL A 103 0.13 -7.47 16.34
N VAL A 104 -0.20 -6.97 15.14
CA VAL A 104 -0.28 -7.80 13.94
C VAL A 104 1.11 -8.36 13.57
N GLN A 105 2.16 -7.55 13.62
CA GLN A 105 3.52 -8.01 13.35
C GLN A 105 3.98 -9.06 14.37
N ASN A 106 3.68 -8.87 15.65
CA ASN A 106 4.01 -9.82 16.72
C ASN A 106 3.23 -11.13 16.55
N TYR A 107 1.94 -11.07 16.20
CA TYR A 107 1.15 -12.26 15.88
C TYR A 107 1.72 -13.01 14.68
N MET A 108 2.05 -12.30 13.60
CA MET A 108 2.65 -12.91 12.40
C MET A 108 4.02 -13.52 12.71
N LYS A 109 4.90 -12.81 13.42
CA LYS A 109 6.18 -13.36 13.89
C LYS A 109 5.97 -14.61 14.73
N THR A 110 5.05 -14.61 15.68
CA THR A 110 4.81 -15.75 16.57
C THR A 110 4.25 -16.96 15.81
N ARG A 111 3.33 -16.72 14.87
CA ARG A 111 2.69 -17.78 14.08
C ARG A 111 3.63 -18.37 13.03
N PHE A 112 4.43 -17.54 12.37
CA PHE A 112 5.31 -17.95 11.27
C PHE A 112 6.75 -18.26 11.70
N ASN A 113 7.33 -17.65 12.74
CA ASN A 113 8.64 -18.08 13.26
C ASN A 113 8.57 -19.54 13.75
N LYS A 114 7.44 -19.96 14.35
CA LYS A 114 7.21 -21.37 14.69
C LYS A 114 7.26 -22.32 13.48
N ILE A 115 7.01 -21.82 12.27
CA ILE A 115 7.10 -22.59 11.03
C ILE A 115 8.57 -22.65 10.57
N TYR A 116 9.30 -21.54 10.64
CA TYR A 116 10.72 -21.50 10.24
C TYR A 116 11.67 -22.17 11.24
N GLU A 117 11.32 -22.26 12.53
CA GLU A 117 12.10 -23.03 13.51
C GLU A 117 12.00 -24.56 13.28
N LYS A 118 10.96 -25.04 12.59
CA LYS A 118 10.77 -26.48 12.35
C LYS A 118 11.61 -27.06 11.21
N GLU A 119 12.32 -26.25 10.43
CA GLU A 119 13.21 -26.74 9.38
C GLU A 119 14.64 -26.22 9.58
N PRO A 120 15.45 -26.86 10.44
CA PRO A 120 16.89 -26.62 10.44
C PRO A 120 17.48 -27.19 9.15
N ILE A 121 17.62 -26.34 8.12
CA ILE A 121 18.26 -26.68 6.83
C ILE A 121 19.69 -27.24 7.01
N TYR A 122 20.29 -27.07 8.18
CA TYR A 122 21.64 -27.56 8.48
C TYR A 122 21.72 -28.99 9.06
N SER A 123 20.60 -29.70 9.29
CA SER A 123 20.69 -31.10 9.75
C SER A 123 20.94 -32.12 8.63
N VAL A 124 20.87 -31.76 7.35
CA VAL A 124 21.08 -32.72 6.25
C VAL A 124 22.49 -32.65 5.63
N ARG A 125 23.32 -31.65 5.92
CA ARG A 125 24.58 -31.43 5.17
C ARG A 125 25.90 -31.82 5.83
N ARG A 126 25.89 -32.65 6.88
CA ARG A 126 27.11 -33.36 7.32
C ARG A 126 26.89 -34.86 7.46
N GLN A 127 26.37 -35.47 6.40
CA GLN A 127 26.71 -36.85 6.04
C GLN A 127 27.59 -36.77 4.78
N GLY A 128 28.86 -36.42 4.96
CA GLY A 128 29.93 -36.60 3.96
C GLY A 128 30.66 -37.93 4.23
N PRO A 129 31.23 -38.59 3.22
CA PRO A 129 31.39 -40.05 3.22
C PRO A 129 32.44 -40.53 4.22
N PRO A 130 32.27 -41.73 4.81
CA PRO A 130 33.26 -42.32 5.70
C PRO A 130 34.43 -42.86 4.88
N GLY A 131 35.64 -42.41 5.14
CA GLY A 131 36.85 -43.02 4.60
C GLY A 131 37.80 -42.03 3.94
N VAL A 132 38.63 -41.40 4.76
CA VAL A 132 40.04 -41.21 4.38
C VAL A 132 40.82 -42.01 5.43
N LEU A 133 41.46 -43.06 4.92
CA LEU A 133 42.41 -43.94 5.60
C LEU A 133 43.62 -43.16 6.11
#